data_AF-A0A804JF01-F1
#
_entry.id   AF-A0A804JF01-F1
#
_cell.length_a   1.000
_cell.length_b   1.000
_cell.length_c   1.000
_cell.angle_alpha   90.00
_cell.angle_beta   90.00
_cell.angle_gamma   90.00
#
_symmetry.space_group_name_H-M   'P 1'
#
loop_
_entity.id
_entity.type
_entity.pdbx_description
1 polymer ?
#
loop_
_entity_poly.entity_id
_entity_poly.type
_entity_poly.pdbx_seq_one_letter_code
_entity_poly.pdbx_strand_id
1 'polypeptide(L)'
;MIASTNGEVVIINDGATILNKMEVLQPAAKMLVDLSRSQDAAAGDGTTTVVVLAGSLLRRSLSLLSAGVHPTAVSDALHRLSLRAIDVLHGIAIPLDLSDRDALATATSVSQSAGGPTRVENAKIVVIQFQISPPKADIEQSIVVSDYTQMDRILREERNYTLGMVKKIKATGCNVLPIQKSILRDAVTDLSLHYLAKAKILVIKDIERDDIEFITKTLNCLPIANIEHFREEKLGFANCVEEVSFGDGKIVKITGIKDMSRTTTVFVRGSNQLVIDEAEHSLHDALCVVRCLVNKRFLIAGGGAPEIEMSRQLVAWAKELRGMDSYCIKEFAEAVEVIPYTLSENAMPRVRSMLGLTLGRARSPTS
;
A
#
# COMPACT_ATOMS: atom_id res chain seq x y z
N MET A 1 -20.50 2.43 -5.62
CA MET A 1 -20.84 2.93 -4.27
C MET A 1 -21.36 1.75 -3.47
N ILE A 2 -20.64 1.38 -2.41
CA ILE A 2 -21.04 0.31 -1.50
C ILE A 2 -21.37 0.96 -0.16
N ALA A 3 -22.56 0.68 0.36
CA ALA A 3 -22.94 1.05 1.72
C ALA A 3 -22.75 -0.20 2.60
N SER A 4 -21.85 -0.10 3.58
CA SER A 4 -21.69 -1.14 4.59
C SER A 4 -22.88 -1.16 5.54
N THR A 5 -23.08 -2.28 6.24
CA THR A 5 -24.11 -2.42 7.29
C THR A 5 -23.96 -1.40 8.41
N ASN A 6 -22.76 -0.86 8.60
CA ASN A 6 -22.43 0.18 9.58
C ASN A 6 -22.79 1.61 9.12
N GLY A 7 -23.34 1.79 7.91
CA GLY A 7 -23.67 3.11 7.35
C GLY A 7 -22.50 3.86 6.71
N GLU A 8 -21.29 3.28 6.71
CA GLU A 8 -20.16 3.81 5.95
C GLU A 8 -20.41 3.63 4.44
N VAL A 9 -20.38 4.74 3.71
CA VAL A 9 -20.49 4.76 2.25
C VAL A 9 -19.09 4.87 1.67
N VAL A 10 -18.71 3.92 0.84
CA VAL A 10 -17.42 3.97 0.13
C VAL A 10 -17.64 3.93 -1.37
N ILE A 11 -16.99 4.86 -2.07
CA ILE A 11 -16.97 4.93 -3.53
C ILE A 11 -15.66 4.27 -3.97
N ILE A 12 -15.74 3.15 -4.66
CA ILE A 12 -14.58 2.35 -5.06
C ILE A 12 -14.84 1.78 -6.45
N ASN A 13 -13.81 1.80 -7.29
CA ASN A 13 -13.82 1.15 -8.60
C ASN A 13 -12.99 -0.16 -8.63
N ASP A 14 -12.05 -0.34 -7.69
CA ASP A 14 -11.23 -1.54 -7.61
C ASP A 14 -12.03 -2.80 -7.18
N GLY A 15 -11.90 -3.86 -7.98
CA GLY A 15 -12.55 -5.13 -7.75
C GLY A 15 -12.09 -5.86 -6.49
N ALA A 16 -10.82 -5.76 -6.10
CA ALA A 16 -10.33 -6.42 -4.89
C ALA A 16 -10.97 -5.79 -3.64
N THR A 17 -11.01 -4.47 -3.57
CA THR A 17 -11.60 -3.75 -2.45
C THR A 17 -13.12 -3.98 -2.37
N ILE A 18 -13.82 -4.05 -3.52
CA ILE A 18 -15.23 -4.44 -3.57
C ILE A 18 -15.44 -5.83 -2.98
N LEU A 19 -14.65 -6.82 -3.43
CA LEU A 19 -14.77 -8.21 -2.99
C LEU A 19 -14.39 -8.40 -1.52
N ASN A 20 -13.47 -7.60 -1.00
CA ASN A 20 -13.08 -7.62 0.40
C ASN A 20 -14.15 -7.09 1.35
N LYS A 21 -14.93 -6.11 0.89
CA LYS A 21 -16.03 -5.50 1.66
C LYS A 21 -17.33 -6.28 1.53
N MET A 22 -17.45 -7.15 0.53
CA MET A 22 -18.65 -7.97 0.34
C MET A 22 -18.62 -9.20 1.24
N GLU A 23 -19.63 -9.35 2.10
CA GLU A 23 -19.78 -10.55 2.93
C GLU A 23 -20.33 -11.70 2.08
N VAL A 24 -19.44 -12.64 1.73
CA VAL A 24 -19.79 -13.80 0.89
C VAL A 24 -19.90 -15.05 1.77
N LEU A 25 -21.10 -15.65 1.79
CA LEU A 25 -21.39 -16.85 2.60
C LEU A 25 -20.95 -18.16 1.92
N GLN A 26 -20.97 -18.22 0.58
CA GLN A 26 -20.70 -19.45 -0.16
C GLN A 26 -19.18 -19.71 -0.25
N PRO A 27 -18.68 -20.91 0.13
CA PRO A 27 -17.24 -21.22 0.11
C PRO A 27 -16.57 -21.04 -1.27
N ALA A 28 -17.24 -21.45 -2.35
CA ALA A 28 -16.72 -21.30 -3.70
C ALA A 28 -16.55 -19.82 -4.11
N ALA A 29 -17.44 -18.95 -3.64
CA ALA A 29 -17.34 -17.52 -3.90
C ALA A 29 -16.29 -16.87 -2.99
N LYS A 30 -16.07 -17.38 -1.77
CA LYS A 30 -14.93 -17.00 -0.94
C LYS A 30 -13.58 -17.32 -1.62
N MET A 31 -13.47 -18.44 -2.34
CA MET A 31 -12.28 -18.75 -3.13
C MET A 31 -12.00 -17.71 -4.23
N LEU A 32 -13.04 -17.09 -4.82
CA LEU A 32 -12.86 -16.01 -5.81
C LEU A 32 -12.36 -14.72 -5.14
N VAL A 33 -12.80 -14.43 -3.91
CA VAL A 33 -12.26 -13.31 -3.11
C VAL A 33 -10.77 -13.55 -2.81
N ASP A 34 -10.42 -14.76 -2.38
CA ASP A 34 -9.02 -15.12 -2.10
C ASP A 34 -8.13 -15.08 -3.37
N LEU A 35 -8.69 -15.47 -4.52
CA LEU A 35 -8.02 -15.34 -5.83
C LEU A 35 -7.72 -13.87 -6.17
N SER A 36 -8.70 -12.97 -5.98
CA SER A 36 -8.51 -11.53 -6.19
C SER A 36 -7.44 -10.96 -5.26
N ARG A 37 -7.44 -11.35 -3.97
CA ARG A 37 -6.41 -10.94 -3.00
C ARG A 37 -5.01 -11.41 -3.40
N SER A 38 -4.91 -12.64 -3.91
CA SER A 38 -3.62 -13.20 -4.36
C SER A 38 -3.06 -12.41 -5.55
N GLN A 39 -3.93 -11.98 -6.46
CA GLN A 39 -3.57 -11.15 -7.60
C GLN A 39 -3.12 -9.74 -7.19
N ASP A 40 -3.81 -9.14 -6.22
CA ASP A 40 -3.46 -7.84 -5.66
C ASP A 40 -2.08 -7.86 -4.97
N ALA A 41 -1.82 -8.88 -4.15
CA ALA A 41 -0.53 -9.05 -3.50
C ALA A 41 0.63 -9.27 -4.51
N ALA A 42 0.39 -10.05 -5.58
CA ALA A 42 1.41 -10.43 -6.55
C ALA A 42 1.69 -9.37 -7.61
N ALA A 43 0.65 -8.82 -8.23
CA ALA A 43 0.75 -7.83 -9.29
C ALA A 43 0.30 -6.44 -8.80
N GLY A 44 -0.80 -6.37 -8.05
CA GLY A 44 -1.44 -5.12 -7.64
C GLY A 44 -2.21 -4.44 -8.78
N ASP A 45 -2.60 -5.23 -9.78
CA ASP A 45 -3.49 -4.85 -10.88
C ASP A 45 -4.18 -6.12 -11.43
N GLY A 46 -5.28 -5.96 -12.15
CA GLY A 46 -6.03 -7.05 -12.78
C GLY A 46 -6.87 -7.88 -11.82
N THR A 47 -7.17 -7.35 -10.64
CA THR A 47 -8.00 -7.96 -9.59
C THR A 47 -9.40 -8.31 -10.12
N THR A 48 -10.00 -7.42 -10.89
CA THR A 48 -11.29 -7.67 -11.58
C THR A 48 -11.14 -8.70 -12.70
N THR A 49 -10.09 -8.58 -13.51
CA THR A 49 -9.85 -9.44 -14.69
C THR A 49 -9.70 -10.90 -14.28
N VAL A 50 -8.97 -11.20 -13.21
CA VAL A 50 -8.76 -12.58 -12.75
C VAL A 50 -10.07 -13.25 -12.31
N VAL A 51 -10.98 -12.49 -11.68
CA VAL A 51 -12.28 -13.00 -11.22
C VAL A 51 -13.23 -13.24 -12.39
N VAL A 52 -13.27 -12.32 -13.35
CA VAL A 52 -14.08 -12.48 -14.58
C VAL A 52 -13.59 -13.68 -15.39
N LEU A 53 -12.27 -13.84 -15.52
CA LEU A 53 -11.68 -14.97 -16.22
C LEU A 53 -11.99 -16.30 -15.51
N ALA A 54 -11.87 -16.35 -14.19
CA ALA A 54 -12.23 -17.53 -13.41
C ALA A 54 -13.70 -17.92 -13.61
N GLY A 55 -14.62 -16.95 -13.59
CA GLY A 55 -16.03 -17.19 -13.88
C GLY A 55 -16.28 -17.76 -15.27
N SER A 56 -15.61 -17.25 -16.30
CA SER A 56 -15.70 -17.75 -17.67
C SER A 56 -15.16 -19.18 -17.81
N LEU A 57 -13.99 -19.46 -17.22
CA LEU A 57 -13.38 -20.79 -17.20
C LEU A 57 -14.28 -21.81 -16.49
N LEU A 58 -14.86 -21.45 -15.33
CA LEU A 58 -15.80 -22.32 -14.62
C LEU A 58 -17.06 -22.60 -15.43
N ARG A 59 -17.59 -21.61 -16.15
CA ARG A 59 -18.74 -21.78 -17.03
C ARG A 59 -18.45 -22.76 -18.17
N ARG A 60 -17.27 -22.68 -18.78
CA ARG A 60 -16.83 -23.64 -19.81
C ARG A 60 -16.58 -25.03 -19.23
N SER A 61 -15.96 -25.12 -18.05
CA SER A 61 -15.82 -26.39 -17.31
C SER A 61 -17.16 -27.06 -17.07
N LEU A 62 -18.19 -26.31 -16.66
CA LEU A 62 -19.54 -26.86 -16.48
C LEU A 62 -20.09 -27.44 -17.79
N SER A 63 -19.92 -26.73 -18.91
CA SER A 63 -20.34 -27.22 -20.24
C SER A 63 -19.63 -28.51 -20.64
N LEU A 64 -18.33 -28.64 -20.35
CA LEU A 64 -17.55 -29.85 -20.61
C LEU A 64 -18.01 -31.02 -19.73
N LEU A 65 -18.30 -30.77 -18.45
CA LEU A 65 -18.84 -31.77 -17.54
C LEU A 65 -20.23 -32.25 -17.98
N SER A 66 -21.11 -31.34 -18.40
CA SER A 66 -22.43 -31.70 -18.96
C SER A 66 -22.33 -32.50 -20.26
N ALA A 67 -21.26 -32.32 -21.03
CA ALA A 67 -20.96 -33.12 -22.22
C ALA A 67 -20.35 -34.50 -21.89
N GLY A 68 -20.18 -34.84 -20.61
CA GLY A 68 -19.68 -36.14 -20.16
C GLY A 68 -18.16 -36.25 -20.03
N VAL A 69 -17.42 -35.14 -20.06
CA VAL A 69 -15.95 -35.14 -19.82
C VAL A 69 -15.67 -35.38 -18.33
N HIS A 70 -14.71 -36.24 -18.01
CA HIS A 70 -14.32 -36.49 -16.61
C HIS A 70 -13.65 -35.25 -15.99
N PRO A 71 -13.95 -34.86 -14.73
CA PRO A 71 -13.39 -33.66 -14.09
C PRO A 71 -11.86 -33.59 -14.09
N THR A 72 -11.17 -34.71 -13.89
CA THR A 72 -9.70 -34.77 -13.93
C THR A 72 -9.16 -34.38 -15.30
N ALA A 73 -9.79 -34.85 -16.39
CA ALA A 73 -9.36 -34.51 -17.74
C ALA A 73 -9.55 -33.01 -18.04
N VAL A 74 -10.64 -32.42 -17.51
CA VAL A 74 -10.88 -30.97 -17.59
C VAL A 74 -9.79 -30.19 -16.84
N SER A 75 -9.44 -30.63 -15.62
CA SER A 75 -8.38 -30.03 -14.81
C SER A 75 -7.00 -30.12 -15.49
N ASP A 76 -6.65 -31.28 -16.03
CA ASP A 76 -5.37 -31.51 -16.71
C ASP A 76 -5.27 -30.71 -18.01
N ALA A 77 -6.39 -30.57 -18.75
CA ALA A 77 -6.46 -29.71 -19.92
C ALA A 77 -6.26 -28.23 -19.56
N LEU A 78 -6.89 -27.76 -18.48
CA LEU A 78 -6.75 -26.39 -18.00
C LEU A 78 -5.31 -26.08 -17.55
N HIS A 79 -4.65 -27.03 -16.87
CA HIS A 79 -3.25 -26.89 -16.46
C HIS A 79 -2.30 -26.84 -17.67
N ARG A 80 -2.50 -27.70 -18.67
CA ARG A 80 -1.70 -27.65 -19.92
C ARG A 80 -1.92 -26.34 -20.68
N LEU A 81 -3.16 -25.86 -20.72
CA LEU A 81 -3.49 -24.59 -21.36
C LEU A 81 -2.83 -23.41 -20.65
N SER A 82 -2.78 -23.38 -19.32
CA SER A 82 -2.13 -22.28 -18.59
C SER A 82 -0.63 -22.20 -18.85
N LEU A 83 0.06 -23.34 -18.94
CA LEU A 83 1.47 -23.39 -19.31
C LEU A 83 1.69 -22.85 -20.73
N ARG A 84 0.88 -23.31 -21.70
CA ARG A 84 0.98 -22.84 -23.08
C ARG A 84 0.65 -21.35 -23.21
N ALA A 85 -0.34 -20.86 -22.46
CA ALA A 85 -0.71 -19.45 -22.41
C ALA A 85 0.47 -18.56 -21.96
N ILE A 86 1.22 -19.00 -20.95
CA ILE A 86 2.42 -18.29 -20.48
C ILE A 86 3.47 -18.20 -21.59
N ASP A 87 3.72 -19.27 -22.34
CA ASP A 87 4.66 -19.25 -23.47
C ASP A 87 4.25 -18.26 -24.56
N VAL A 88 2.94 -18.23 -24.89
CA VAL A 88 2.39 -17.31 -25.89
C VAL A 88 2.57 -15.86 -25.44
N LEU A 89 2.29 -15.56 -24.16
CA LEU A 89 2.46 -14.22 -23.61
C LEU A 89 3.92 -13.76 -23.63
N HIS A 90 4.88 -14.63 -23.32
CA HIS A 90 6.31 -14.31 -23.44
C HIS A 90 6.73 -14.06 -24.90
N GLY A 91 6.11 -14.74 -25.87
CA GLY A 91 6.39 -14.52 -27.29
C GLY A 91 5.90 -13.17 -27.83
N ILE A 92 4.88 -12.57 -27.21
CA ILE A 92 4.31 -11.27 -27.60
C ILE A 92 4.94 -10.12 -26.79
N ALA A 93 5.72 -10.46 -25.76
CA ALA A 93 6.26 -9.51 -24.81
C ALA A 93 7.35 -8.61 -25.42
N ILE A 94 7.23 -7.31 -25.19
CA ILE A 94 8.18 -6.29 -25.66
C ILE A 94 9.15 -6.00 -24.50
N PRO A 95 10.47 -6.22 -24.65
CA PRO A 95 11.43 -5.93 -23.59
C PRO A 95 11.55 -4.42 -23.36
N LEU A 96 11.67 -4.03 -22.08
CA LEU A 96 11.77 -2.63 -21.67
C LEU A 96 13.10 -2.35 -20.96
N ASP A 97 13.73 -1.22 -21.28
CA ASP A 97 14.87 -0.66 -20.53
C ASP A 97 14.42 0.54 -19.69
N LEU A 98 14.87 0.61 -18.44
CA LEU A 98 14.29 1.45 -17.37
C LEU A 98 15.11 2.72 -17.09
N SER A 99 15.80 3.22 -18.11
CA SER A 99 16.84 4.25 -17.99
C SER A 99 16.33 5.69 -17.93
N ASP A 100 15.03 5.95 -18.17
CA ASP A 100 14.45 7.29 -18.10
C ASP A 100 13.83 7.56 -16.72
N ARG A 101 14.31 8.63 -16.06
CA ARG A 101 13.83 9.06 -14.74
C ARG A 101 13.84 10.58 -14.65
N ASP A 102 12.66 11.19 -14.57
CA ASP A 102 12.51 12.56 -14.10
C ASP A 102 11.59 12.63 -12.85
N ALA A 103 12.29 12.91 -11.75
CA ALA A 103 11.98 13.70 -10.55
C ALA A 103 10.54 13.81 -9.99
N LEU A 104 10.38 13.62 -8.66
CA LEU A 104 10.16 14.70 -7.65
C LEU A 104 9.64 14.16 -6.29
N ALA A 105 10.00 14.90 -5.23
CA ALA A 105 9.81 14.65 -3.80
C ALA A 105 8.37 14.85 -3.27
N THR A 106 8.03 14.43 -2.02
CA THR A 106 7.28 15.23 -0.98
C THR A 106 6.81 14.46 0.30
N ALA A 107 7.20 14.97 1.48
CA ALA A 107 6.50 15.17 2.79
C ALA A 107 5.39 14.24 3.37
N THR A 108 5.41 14.10 4.71
CA THR A 108 4.49 13.32 5.57
C THR A 108 3.58 14.21 6.44
N SER A 109 2.38 13.75 6.80
CA SER A 109 1.42 14.42 7.71
C SER A 109 1.64 14.07 9.18
N VAL A 110 1.51 15.05 10.09
CA VAL A 110 1.66 14.86 11.55
C VAL A 110 0.70 15.80 12.28
N SER A 111 0.01 15.28 13.30
CA SER A 111 -0.78 16.08 14.23
C SER A 111 0.08 16.66 15.36
N GLN A 112 -0.06 17.95 15.65
CA GLN A 112 0.68 18.60 16.74
C GLN A 112 -0.21 19.35 17.73
N SER A 113 0.22 19.34 18.99
CA SER A 113 -0.32 20.13 20.09
C SER A 113 0.84 20.85 20.78
N ALA A 114 0.68 22.17 20.98
CA ALA A 114 1.53 23.11 21.73
C ALA A 114 2.85 23.64 21.10
N GLY A 115 2.88 24.96 20.87
CA GLY A 115 3.96 25.92 21.20
C GLY A 115 5.42 25.73 20.75
N GLY A 116 5.74 24.74 19.92
CA GLY A 116 7.11 24.49 19.44
C GLY A 116 7.60 25.45 18.35
N PRO A 117 8.90 25.42 17.98
CA PRO A 117 9.42 26.18 16.86
C PRO A 117 8.85 25.64 15.54
N THR A 118 8.13 26.48 14.77
CA THR A 118 7.47 26.08 13.52
C THR A 118 8.44 25.71 12.40
N ARG A 119 9.68 26.19 12.45
CA ARG A 119 10.73 25.88 11.48
C ARG A 119 12.08 25.70 12.15
N VAL A 120 12.77 24.63 11.76
CA VAL A 120 14.10 24.25 12.26
C VAL A 120 15.02 24.01 11.06
N GLU A 121 16.10 24.78 10.96
CA GLU A 121 17.15 24.57 9.96
C GLU A 121 18.29 23.71 10.54
N ASN A 122 18.91 22.89 9.69
CA ASN A 122 19.94 21.90 10.05
C ASN A 122 19.48 21.03 11.23
N ALA A 123 18.35 20.37 11.06
CA ALA A 123 17.73 19.54 12.06
C ALA A 123 18.52 18.24 12.28
N LYS A 124 18.94 18.00 13.52
CA LYS A 124 19.29 16.67 14.02
C LYS A 124 18.03 16.00 14.55
N ILE A 125 17.63 14.89 13.93
CA ILE A 125 16.36 14.20 14.16
C ILE A 125 16.63 12.83 14.79
N VAL A 126 15.81 12.42 15.77
CA VAL A 126 15.90 11.06 16.33
C VAL A 126 14.57 10.54 16.82
N VAL A 127 14.26 9.32 16.41
CA VAL A 127 13.01 8.66 16.79
C VAL A 127 13.16 8.04 18.18
N ILE A 128 12.25 8.41 19.07
CA ILE A 128 12.18 7.87 20.43
C ILE A 128 11.00 6.90 20.55
N GLN A 129 11.26 5.75 21.16
CA GLN A 129 10.25 4.74 21.50
C GLN A 129 9.85 4.77 23.00
N PHE A 130 10.62 5.46 23.85
CA PHE A 130 10.29 5.64 25.27
C PHE A 130 9.44 6.90 25.52
N GLN A 131 8.71 6.92 26.63
CA GLN A 131 7.86 8.03 27.02
C GLN A 131 8.63 9.09 27.83
N ILE A 132 8.29 10.37 27.63
CA ILE A 132 8.79 11.50 28.43
C ILE A 132 7.72 11.88 29.46
N SER A 133 7.34 10.90 30.26
CA SER A 133 6.36 11.03 31.34
C SER A 133 7.01 10.67 32.68
N PRO A 134 6.43 11.13 33.81
CA PRO A 134 6.81 10.62 35.12
C PRO A 134 6.75 9.08 35.15
N PRO A 135 7.65 8.42 35.90
CA PRO A 135 7.68 6.97 35.96
C PRO A 135 6.44 6.46 36.69
N LYS A 136 5.49 5.91 35.94
CA LYS A 136 4.45 5.06 36.50
C LYS A 136 5.06 3.66 36.69
N ALA A 137 4.74 2.94 37.76
CA ALA A 137 5.11 1.53 37.84
C ALA A 137 4.13 0.71 36.98
N ASP A 138 4.59 -0.40 36.38
CA ASP A 138 3.68 -1.33 35.69
C ASP A 138 2.82 -2.12 36.68
N ILE A 139 3.22 -2.13 37.95
CA ILE A 139 2.48 -2.70 39.07
C ILE A 139 1.66 -1.59 39.72
N GLU A 140 0.43 -1.90 40.15
CA GLU A 140 -0.40 -0.98 40.92
C GLU A 140 0.33 -0.52 42.19
N GLN A 141 0.87 0.70 42.15
CA GLN A 141 1.49 1.36 43.28
C GLN A 141 0.61 2.51 43.72
N SER A 142 0.16 2.48 44.98
CA SER A 142 -0.49 3.62 45.62
C SER A 142 0.55 4.43 46.38
N ILE A 143 0.78 5.66 45.93
CA ILE A 143 1.59 6.62 46.68
C ILE A 143 0.68 7.23 47.74
N VAL A 144 0.80 6.77 48.99
CA VAL A 144 0.05 7.35 50.12
C VAL A 144 0.78 8.61 50.59
N VAL A 145 0.16 9.77 50.38
CA VAL A 145 0.70 11.06 50.80
C VAL A 145 0.10 11.43 52.16
N SER A 146 0.91 11.35 53.21
CA SER A 146 0.44 11.59 54.59
C SER A 146 0.60 13.04 55.06
N ASP A 147 1.49 13.81 54.41
CA ASP A 147 1.81 15.18 54.81
C ASP A 147 1.91 16.13 53.60
N TYR A 148 1.51 17.39 53.78
CA TYR A 148 1.56 18.43 52.75
C TYR A 148 2.99 18.67 52.26
N THR A 149 3.99 18.55 53.14
CA THR A 149 5.40 18.72 52.74
C THR A 149 5.90 17.61 51.82
N GLN A 150 5.32 16.41 51.91
CA GLN A 150 5.63 15.29 51.03
C GLN A 150 5.04 15.52 49.63
N MET A 151 3.86 16.13 49.54
CA MET A 151 3.22 16.45 48.26
C MET A 151 4.09 17.41 47.42
N ASP A 152 4.63 18.46 48.06
CA ASP A 152 5.56 19.40 47.42
C ASP A 152 6.87 18.74 46.96
N ARG A 153 7.37 17.74 47.70
CA ARG A 153 8.58 16.99 47.32
C ARG A 153 8.33 16.16 46.07
N ILE A 154 7.21 15.43 46.01
CA ILE A 154 6.84 14.60 44.86
C ILE A 154 6.73 15.45 43.58
N LEU A 155 6.02 16.60 43.65
CA LEU A 155 5.90 17.51 42.51
C LEU A 155 7.25 18.12 42.07
N ARG A 156 8.21 18.28 42.98
CA ARG A 156 9.57 18.71 42.63
C ARG A 156 10.36 17.58 41.98
N GLU A 157 10.26 16.36 42.48
CA GLU A 157 10.92 15.18 41.91
C GLU A 157 10.43 14.88 40.49
N GLU A 158 9.12 14.89 40.23
CA GLU A 158 8.55 14.70 38.89
C GLU A 158 9.06 15.76 37.89
N ARG A 159 9.11 17.02 38.32
CA ARG A 159 9.67 18.10 37.51
C ARG A 159 11.16 17.90 37.23
N ASN A 160 11.93 17.54 38.26
CA ASN A 160 13.36 17.30 38.13
C ASN A 160 13.67 16.09 37.24
N TYR A 161 12.85 15.04 37.30
CA TYR A 161 12.95 13.87 36.44
C TYR A 161 12.77 14.25 34.97
N THR A 162 11.66 14.92 34.64
CA THR A 162 11.36 15.39 33.28
C THR A 162 12.46 16.34 32.77
N LEU A 163 12.91 17.27 33.61
CA LEU A 163 13.95 18.24 33.27
C LEU A 163 15.32 17.58 33.10
N GLY A 164 15.61 16.52 33.86
CA GLY A 164 16.79 15.68 33.69
C GLY A 164 16.82 14.97 32.33
N MET A 165 15.68 14.44 31.89
CA MET A 165 15.53 13.84 30.56
C MET A 165 15.77 14.87 29.44
N VAL A 166 15.10 16.02 29.51
CA VAL A 166 15.23 17.09 28.51
C VAL A 166 16.67 17.61 28.43
N LYS A 167 17.38 17.70 29.57
CA LYS A 167 18.81 18.05 29.59
C LYS A 167 19.68 17.04 28.85
N LYS A 168 19.44 15.73 29.02
CA LYS A 168 20.18 14.68 28.29
C LYS A 168 19.90 14.76 26.78
N ILE A 169 18.65 14.94 26.38
CA ILE A 169 18.27 15.13 24.97
C ILE A 169 18.96 16.37 24.40
N LYS A 170 18.93 17.49 25.13
CA LYS A 170 19.57 18.74 24.70
C LYS A 170 21.10 18.62 24.60
N ALA A 171 21.74 17.84 25.47
CA ALA A 171 23.20 17.67 25.48
C ALA A 171 23.74 17.07 24.17
N THR A 172 22.94 16.29 23.47
CA THR A 172 23.31 15.71 22.16
C THR A 172 23.04 16.63 20.96
N GLY A 173 22.46 17.81 21.20
CA GLY A 173 22.11 18.76 20.15
C GLY A 173 20.95 18.32 19.25
N CYS A 174 20.07 17.45 19.73
CA CYS A 174 18.86 17.06 19.01
C CYS A 174 17.88 18.24 18.91
N ASN A 175 17.36 18.50 17.71
CA ASN A 175 16.45 19.62 17.46
C ASN A 175 15.02 19.17 17.11
N VAL A 176 14.84 17.95 16.60
CA VAL A 176 13.52 17.42 16.24
C VAL A 176 13.35 16.02 16.84
N LEU A 177 12.21 15.81 17.49
CA LEU A 177 11.94 14.64 18.31
C LEU A 177 10.60 13.97 17.94
N PRO A 178 10.63 13.04 16.98
CA PRO A 178 9.56 12.08 16.73
C PRO A 178 9.38 11.09 17.90
N ILE A 179 8.18 11.01 18.48
CA ILE A 179 7.83 10.13 19.61
C ILE A 179 6.74 9.14 19.18
N GLN A 180 6.99 7.86 19.45
CA GLN A 180 6.02 6.79 19.22
C GLN A 180 4.76 6.94 20.09
N LYS A 181 3.60 6.64 19.50
CA LYS A 181 2.33 6.52 20.22
C LYS A 181 2.42 5.42 21.26
N SER A 182 2.17 5.79 22.52
CA SER A 182 2.14 4.87 23.64
C SER A 182 0.69 4.63 24.05
N ILE A 183 0.25 3.36 23.99
CA ILE A 183 -1.12 2.95 24.36
C ILE A 183 -1.24 2.73 25.88
N LEU A 184 -0.14 2.31 26.52
CA LEU A 184 -0.13 1.97 27.95
C LEU A 184 -0.14 3.20 28.84
N ARG A 185 0.47 4.29 28.39
CA ARG A 185 0.73 5.52 29.16
C ARG A 185 0.86 6.72 28.24
N ASP A 186 0.68 7.91 28.80
CA ASP A 186 0.91 9.17 28.12
C ASP A 186 2.36 9.25 27.59
N ALA A 187 2.53 9.39 26.28
CA ALA A 187 3.86 9.46 25.66
C ALA A 187 4.61 10.75 26.08
N VAL A 188 3.87 11.84 26.24
CA VAL A 188 4.34 13.16 26.68
C VAL A 188 3.31 13.78 27.62
N THR A 189 3.80 14.56 28.57
CA THR A 189 2.98 15.39 29.47
C THR A 189 3.06 16.88 29.07
N ASP A 190 2.07 17.69 29.42
CA ASP A 190 2.09 19.14 29.13
C ASP A 190 3.34 19.84 29.70
N LEU A 191 3.78 19.41 30.88
CA LEU A 191 5.02 19.87 31.51
C LEU A 191 6.25 19.52 30.65
N SER A 192 6.31 18.30 30.12
CA SER A 192 7.40 17.87 29.25
C SER A 192 7.45 18.66 27.94
N LEU A 193 6.28 18.92 27.32
CA LEU A 193 6.16 19.73 26.12
C LEU A 193 6.63 21.16 26.36
N HIS A 194 6.25 21.76 27.50
CA HIS A 194 6.72 23.09 27.89
C HIS A 194 8.25 23.16 28.04
N TYR A 195 8.87 22.14 28.66
CA TYR A 195 10.34 22.10 28.78
C TYR A 195 11.05 21.85 27.45
N LEU A 196 10.49 21.01 26.58
CA LEU A 196 11.02 20.77 25.24
C LEU A 196 10.91 22.02 24.35
N ALA A 197 9.79 22.75 24.43
CA ALA A 197 9.61 24.02 23.75
C ALA A 197 10.62 25.07 24.25
N LYS A 198 10.83 25.18 25.57
CA LYS A 198 11.87 26.05 26.16
C LYS A 198 13.29 25.65 25.73
N ALA A 199 13.51 24.35 25.47
CA ALA A 199 14.77 23.84 24.93
C ALA A 199 14.93 24.07 23.42
N LYS A 200 13.92 24.62 22.73
CA LYS A 200 13.84 24.81 21.27
C LYS A 200 13.86 23.50 20.47
N ILE A 201 13.26 22.45 21.02
CA ILE A 201 13.13 21.15 20.37
C ILE A 201 11.72 21.02 19.80
N LEU A 202 11.60 20.71 18.50
CA LEU A 202 10.33 20.41 17.86
C LEU A 202 9.92 18.97 18.19
N VAL A 203 8.71 18.76 18.72
CA VAL A 203 8.26 17.44 19.16
C VAL A 203 7.08 16.97 18.31
N ILE A 204 7.23 15.83 17.66
CA ILE A 204 6.20 15.21 16.82
C ILE A 204 5.67 14.02 17.63
N LYS A 205 4.42 14.09 18.09
CA LYS A 205 3.82 13.06 18.96
C LYS A 205 2.94 12.10 18.15
N ASP A 206 2.58 11.00 18.79
CA ASP A 206 1.59 10.02 18.30
C ASP A 206 1.94 9.36 16.97
N ILE A 207 3.22 9.06 16.75
CA ILE A 207 3.66 8.31 15.56
C ILE A 207 3.26 6.85 15.69
N GLU A 208 2.67 6.31 14.63
CA GLU A 208 2.28 4.90 14.60
C GLU A 208 3.51 3.99 14.56
N ARG A 209 3.35 2.76 15.06
CA ARG A 209 4.46 1.81 15.14
C ARG A 209 4.99 1.45 13.75
N ASP A 210 4.10 1.32 12.78
CA ASP A 210 4.42 0.91 11.42
C ASP A 210 5.22 1.99 10.67
N ASP A 211 4.98 3.27 11.00
CA ASP A 211 5.72 4.42 10.45
C ASP A 211 7.16 4.54 10.96
N ILE A 212 7.50 3.93 12.11
CA ILE A 212 8.85 4.06 12.68
C ILE A 212 9.89 3.47 11.73
N GLU A 213 9.59 2.32 11.12
CA GLU A 213 10.50 1.69 10.16
C GLU A 213 10.70 2.58 8.93
N PHE A 214 9.63 3.21 8.45
CA PHE A 214 9.68 4.15 7.34
C PHE A 214 10.53 5.39 7.66
N ILE A 215 10.30 6.02 8.82
CA ILE A 215 11.02 7.23 9.25
C ILE A 215 12.50 6.92 9.49
N THR A 216 12.81 5.82 10.17
CA THR A 216 14.19 5.42 10.48
C THR A 216 15.01 5.11 9.24
N LYS A 217 14.42 4.38 8.27
CA LYS A 217 15.03 4.15 6.95
C LYS A 217 15.20 5.45 6.17
N THR A 218 14.20 6.34 6.18
CA THR A 218 14.24 7.59 5.41
C THR A 218 15.29 8.57 5.94
N LEU A 219 15.38 8.71 7.26
CA LEU A 219 16.30 9.64 7.93
C LEU A 219 17.69 9.02 8.22
N ASN A 220 17.85 7.72 7.94
CA ASN A 220 19.04 6.93 8.28
C ASN A 220 19.41 7.05 9.78
N CYS A 221 18.41 6.99 10.65
CA CYS A 221 18.56 7.12 12.10
C CYS A 221 18.13 5.83 12.82
N LEU A 222 18.74 5.54 13.97
CA LEU A 222 18.37 4.38 14.78
C LEU A 222 17.34 4.77 15.85
N PRO A 223 16.22 4.02 15.99
CA PRO A 223 15.24 4.30 17.02
C PRO A 223 15.83 4.02 18.42
N ILE A 224 15.46 4.86 19.39
CA ILE A 224 16.00 4.80 20.75
C ILE A 224 14.91 4.35 21.72
N ALA A 225 15.12 3.18 22.33
CA ALA A 225 14.21 2.60 23.33
C ALA A 225 14.49 3.03 24.78
N ASN A 226 15.69 3.54 25.08
CA ASN A 226 16.03 4.02 26.42
C ASN A 226 16.91 5.26 26.34
N ILE A 227 16.72 6.19 27.27
CA ILE A 227 17.42 7.48 27.33
C ILE A 227 18.93 7.35 27.54
N GLU A 228 19.41 6.24 28.11
CA GLU A 228 20.85 6.00 28.29
C GLU A 228 21.59 5.70 26.98
N HIS A 229 20.86 5.22 25.98
CA HIS A 229 21.42 4.91 24.66
C HIS A 229 21.36 6.11 23.70
N PHE A 230 21.11 7.30 24.23
CA PHE A 230 21.04 8.55 23.47
C PHE A 230 22.45 9.05 23.16
N ARG A 231 22.91 8.81 21.93
CA ARG A 231 24.23 9.19 21.42
C ARG A 231 24.09 9.92 20.09
N GLU A 232 25.07 10.77 19.75
CA GLU A 232 25.07 11.54 18.51
C GLU A 232 25.12 10.66 17.25
N GLU A 233 25.71 9.47 17.34
CA GLU A 233 25.81 8.49 16.25
C GLU A 233 24.45 8.00 15.73
N LYS A 234 23.40 8.11 16.56
CA LYS A 234 22.04 7.63 16.20
C LYS A 234 21.17 8.72 15.57
N LEU A 235 21.66 9.95 15.50
CA LEU A 235 20.91 11.10 14.99
C LEU A 235 20.90 11.09 13.46
N GLY A 236 19.72 11.25 12.87
CA GLY A 236 19.55 11.58 11.46
C GLY A 236 19.75 13.07 11.20
N PHE A 237 20.05 13.42 9.96
CA PHE A 237 20.26 14.81 9.53
C PHE A 237 19.27 15.22 8.44
N ALA A 238 18.64 16.39 8.61
CA ALA A 238 17.82 17.03 7.59
C ALA A 238 18.11 18.54 7.50
N ASN A 239 18.12 19.10 6.30
CA ASN A 239 18.41 20.52 6.09
C ASN A 239 17.33 21.43 6.67
N CYS A 240 16.05 21.09 6.50
CA CYS A 240 14.96 21.91 6.99
C CYS A 240 13.76 21.05 7.41
N VAL A 241 13.26 21.29 8.61
CA VAL A 241 12.00 20.76 9.11
C VAL A 241 11.06 21.92 9.38
N GLU A 242 9.97 21.97 8.63
CA GLU A 242 8.97 23.03 8.72
C GLU A 242 7.57 22.45 8.95
N GLU A 243 6.84 23.05 9.87
CA GLU A 243 5.42 22.81 10.07
C GLU A 243 4.66 23.77 9.15
N VAL A 244 3.90 23.21 8.22
CA VAL A 244 3.06 23.99 7.30
C VAL A 244 1.60 23.70 7.64
N SER A 245 0.85 24.76 7.94
CA SER A 245 -0.59 24.68 8.09
C SER A 245 -1.26 24.68 6.72
N PHE A 246 -1.99 23.61 6.39
CA PHE A 246 -2.82 23.52 5.18
C PHE A 246 -4.29 23.36 5.61
N GLY A 247 -5.08 24.43 5.47
CA GLY A 247 -6.49 24.42 5.85
C GLY A 247 -6.68 24.09 7.34
N ASP A 248 -7.50 23.07 7.62
CA ASP A 248 -7.83 22.60 8.98
C ASP A 248 -6.75 21.69 9.60
N GLY A 249 -5.76 21.26 8.80
CA GLY A 249 -4.70 20.35 9.22
C GLY A 249 -3.33 21.03 9.26
N LYS A 250 -2.45 20.51 10.12
CA LYS A 250 -1.02 20.86 10.10
C LYS A 250 -0.23 19.67 9.60
N ILE A 251 0.83 19.93 8.85
CA ILE A 251 1.74 18.89 8.36
C ILE A 251 3.17 19.26 8.69
N VAL A 252 4.04 18.28 8.88
CA VAL A 252 5.46 18.50 9.13
C VAL A 252 6.26 18.00 7.94
N LYS A 253 6.86 18.96 7.23
CA LYS A 253 7.67 18.72 6.06
C LYS A 253 9.15 18.67 6.43
N ILE A 254 9.76 17.52 6.20
CA ILE A 254 11.20 17.30 6.38
C ILE A 254 11.85 17.30 5.00
N THR A 255 12.84 18.18 4.77
CA THR A 255 13.50 18.37 3.48
C THR A 255 15.02 18.40 3.60
N GLY A 256 15.69 18.01 2.50
CA GLY A 256 17.14 17.99 2.38
C GLY A 256 17.79 16.92 3.24
N ILE A 257 17.48 15.66 2.95
CA ILE A 257 18.16 14.50 3.54
C ILE A 257 19.31 14.13 2.61
N LYS A 258 20.55 14.14 3.11
CA LYS A 258 21.76 13.96 2.27
C LYS A 258 21.91 12.52 1.75
N ASP A 259 21.56 11.54 2.56
CA ASP A 259 21.63 10.11 2.22
C ASP A 259 20.23 9.50 2.30
N MET A 260 19.31 9.98 1.47
CA MET A 260 17.96 9.43 1.42
C MET A 260 18.04 7.98 0.92
N SER A 261 17.47 7.06 1.71
CA SER A 261 17.29 5.69 1.27
C SER A 261 16.27 5.62 0.11
N ARG A 262 15.94 4.41 -0.37
CA ARG A 262 14.96 4.20 -1.46
C ARG A 262 13.51 4.47 -1.04
N THR A 263 13.27 5.48 -0.21
CA THR A 263 11.95 5.90 0.22
C THR A 263 11.50 7.12 -0.57
N THR A 264 10.22 7.19 -0.86
CA THR A 264 9.59 8.35 -1.48
C THR A 264 8.27 8.54 -0.77
N THR A 265 7.96 9.78 -0.43
CA THR A 265 6.68 10.15 0.13
C THR A 265 5.91 10.93 -0.93
N VAL A 266 4.60 10.73 -0.99
CA VAL A 266 3.68 11.46 -1.84
C VAL A 266 2.55 11.98 -0.95
N PHE A 267 2.32 13.29 -1.00
CA PHE A 267 1.24 13.91 -0.22
C PHE A 267 -0.01 14.05 -1.09
N VAL A 268 -1.02 13.23 -0.79
CA VAL A 268 -2.31 13.22 -1.49
C VAL A 268 -3.26 14.22 -0.84
N ARG A 269 -3.89 15.06 -1.65
CA ARG A 269 -4.92 16.02 -1.20
C ARG A 269 -6.22 15.76 -1.93
N GLY A 270 -7.32 15.75 -1.19
CA GLY A 270 -8.67 15.65 -1.72
C GLY A 270 -9.61 16.55 -0.94
N SER A 271 -10.73 16.92 -1.57
CA SER A 271 -11.79 17.72 -0.95
C SER A 271 -12.65 16.91 0.03
N ASN A 272 -12.65 15.59 -0.10
CA ASN A 272 -13.42 14.67 0.73
C ASN A 272 -12.59 13.42 1.01
N GLN A 273 -12.82 12.74 2.13
CA GLN A 273 -12.11 11.51 2.51
C GLN A 273 -12.25 10.43 1.42
N LEU A 274 -13.44 10.28 0.83
CA LEU A 274 -13.68 9.34 -0.28
C LEU A 274 -12.78 9.58 -1.49
N VAL A 275 -12.43 10.83 -1.78
CA VAL A 275 -11.54 11.18 -2.89
C VAL A 275 -10.08 10.91 -2.51
N ILE A 276 -9.72 11.11 -1.24
CA ILE A 276 -8.38 10.80 -0.73
C ILE A 276 -8.16 9.29 -0.78
N ASP A 277 -9.11 8.49 -0.30
CA ASP A 277 -9.05 7.03 -0.32
C ASP A 277 -8.91 6.50 -1.75
N GLU A 278 -9.73 6.99 -2.70
CA GLU A 278 -9.65 6.58 -4.11
C GLU A 278 -8.33 7.02 -4.77
N ALA A 279 -7.81 8.20 -4.41
CA ALA A 279 -6.52 8.69 -4.92
C ALA A 279 -5.34 7.88 -4.36
N GLU A 280 -5.39 7.48 -3.08
CA GLU A 280 -4.42 6.57 -2.46
C GLU A 280 -4.42 5.21 -3.18
N HIS A 281 -5.61 4.63 -3.39
CA HIS A 281 -5.77 3.38 -4.13
C HIS A 281 -5.24 3.50 -5.58
N SER A 282 -5.62 4.55 -6.30
CA SER A 282 -5.15 4.77 -7.68
C SER A 282 -3.62 4.91 -7.76
N LEU A 283 -3.00 5.55 -6.76
CA LEU A 283 -1.54 5.63 -6.67
C LEU A 283 -0.90 4.29 -6.33
N HIS A 284 -1.52 3.50 -5.45
CA HIS A 284 -1.07 2.15 -5.13
C HIS A 284 -1.01 1.28 -6.39
N ASP A 285 -2.08 1.25 -7.18
CA ASP A 285 -2.16 0.47 -8.42
C ASP A 285 -1.09 0.92 -9.42
N ALA A 286 -0.95 2.23 -9.61
CA ALA A 286 0.08 2.79 -10.50
C ALA A 286 1.51 2.40 -10.06
N LEU A 287 1.80 2.46 -8.76
CA LEU A 287 3.09 2.03 -8.20
C LEU A 287 3.28 0.51 -8.35
N CYS A 288 2.23 -0.27 -8.20
CA CYS A 288 2.22 -1.72 -8.40
C CYS A 288 2.51 -2.11 -9.85
N VAL A 289 1.99 -1.37 -10.84
CA VAL A 289 2.32 -1.56 -12.27
C VAL A 289 3.81 -1.30 -12.52
N VAL A 290 4.36 -0.22 -11.96
CA VAL A 290 5.81 0.07 -12.07
C VAL A 290 6.63 -1.01 -11.37
N ARG A 291 6.22 -1.47 -10.19
CA ARG A 291 6.83 -2.60 -9.48
C ARG A 291 6.86 -3.86 -10.34
N CYS A 292 5.79 -4.15 -11.07
CA CYS A 292 5.73 -5.28 -11.99
C CYS A 292 6.75 -5.15 -13.12
N LEU A 293 6.90 -3.96 -13.72
CA LEU A 293 7.88 -3.69 -14.77
C LEU A 293 9.34 -3.79 -14.27
N VAL A 294 9.58 -3.42 -13.01
CA VAL A 294 10.90 -3.56 -12.37
C VAL A 294 11.25 -5.03 -12.14
N ASN A 295 10.28 -5.85 -11.69
CA ASN A 295 10.47 -7.28 -11.44
C ASN A 295 10.57 -8.09 -12.75
N LYS A 296 9.73 -7.77 -13.73
CA LYS A 296 9.66 -8.41 -15.05
C LYS A 296 9.77 -7.34 -16.13
N ARG A 297 10.92 -7.31 -16.81
CA ARG A 297 11.28 -6.26 -17.79
C ARG A 297 10.65 -6.46 -19.17
N PHE A 298 9.36 -6.71 -19.20
CA PHE A 298 8.62 -6.82 -20.45
C PHE A 298 7.22 -6.24 -20.32
N LEU A 299 6.71 -5.72 -21.43
CA LEU A 299 5.40 -5.11 -21.53
C LEU A 299 4.60 -5.81 -22.64
N ILE A 300 3.31 -6.02 -22.39
CA ILE A 300 2.37 -6.55 -23.38
C ILE A 300 1.39 -5.45 -23.79
N ALA A 301 0.82 -5.58 -24.99
CA ALA A 301 -0.26 -4.68 -25.41
C ALA A 301 -1.44 -4.75 -24.44
N GLY A 302 -2.15 -3.63 -24.24
CA GLY A 302 -3.36 -3.58 -23.39
C GLY A 302 -4.65 -3.80 -24.17
N GLY A 303 -5.79 -3.56 -23.50
CA GLY A 303 -7.10 -3.44 -24.14
C GLY A 303 -7.69 -4.73 -24.72
N GLY A 304 -7.34 -5.90 -24.17
CA GLY A 304 -7.85 -7.17 -24.67
C GLY A 304 -7.06 -7.76 -25.84
N ALA A 305 -6.03 -7.06 -26.34
CA ALA A 305 -5.19 -7.54 -27.43
C ALA A 305 -4.46 -8.87 -27.12
N PRO A 306 -3.78 -9.03 -25.97
CA PRO A 306 -3.06 -10.28 -25.67
C PRO A 306 -4.04 -11.43 -25.46
N GLU A 307 -5.24 -11.20 -24.93
CA GLU A 307 -6.27 -12.20 -24.76
C GLU A 307 -6.78 -12.76 -26.10
N ILE A 308 -6.96 -11.89 -27.10
CA ILE A 308 -7.38 -12.30 -28.46
C ILE A 308 -6.26 -13.07 -29.15
N GLU A 309 -5.04 -12.58 -29.08
CA GLU A 309 -3.90 -13.25 -29.72
C GLU A 309 -3.61 -14.61 -29.06
N MET A 310 -3.72 -14.68 -27.74
CA MET A 310 -3.62 -15.91 -26.98
C MET A 310 -4.71 -16.90 -27.37
N SER A 311 -5.97 -16.47 -27.46
CA SER A 311 -7.08 -17.33 -27.92
C SER A 311 -6.80 -17.88 -29.32
N ARG A 312 -6.34 -17.03 -30.26
CA ARG A 312 -6.00 -17.44 -31.62
C ARG A 312 -4.93 -18.53 -31.67
N GLN A 313 -3.84 -18.35 -30.93
CA GLN A 313 -2.75 -19.33 -30.90
C GLN A 313 -3.14 -20.63 -30.18
N LEU A 314 -3.93 -20.53 -29.10
CA LEU A 314 -4.44 -21.70 -28.39
C LEU A 314 -5.45 -22.50 -29.23
N VAL A 315 -6.32 -21.83 -29.99
CA VAL A 315 -7.23 -22.50 -30.93
C VAL A 315 -6.47 -23.17 -32.08
N ALA A 316 -5.39 -22.56 -32.56
CA ALA A 316 -4.51 -23.19 -33.55
C ALA A 316 -3.85 -24.45 -32.99
N TRP A 317 -3.29 -24.37 -31.78
CA TRP A 317 -2.71 -25.51 -31.07
C TRP A 317 -3.74 -26.61 -30.79
N ALA A 318 -4.98 -26.25 -30.43
CA ALA A 318 -6.06 -27.21 -30.22
C ALA A 318 -6.32 -28.08 -31.46
N LYS A 319 -6.14 -27.56 -32.68
CA LYS A 319 -6.31 -28.34 -33.93
C LYS A 319 -5.21 -29.37 -34.16
N GLU A 320 -4.02 -29.16 -33.60
CA GLU A 320 -2.90 -30.11 -33.70
C GLU A 320 -3.09 -31.28 -32.75
N LEU A 321 -3.75 -31.04 -31.62
CA LEU A 321 -4.07 -32.06 -30.63
C LEU A 321 -5.19 -32.99 -31.12
N ARG A 322 -5.16 -34.23 -30.65
CA ARG A 322 -6.16 -35.26 -30.99
C ARG A 322 -6.97 -35.65 -29.76
N GLY A 323 -8.21 -36.06 -29.98
CA GLY A 323 -9.09 -36.59 -28.93
C GLY A 323 -9.77 -35.51 -28.10
N MET A 324 -10.15 -35.88 -26.87
CA MET A 324 -10.96 -35.03 -25.98
C MET A 324 -10.22 -33.77 -25.51
N ASP A 325 -8.89 -33.84 -25.43
CA ASP A 325 -8.02 -32.71 -25.07
C ASP A 325 -8.15 -31.52 -26.03
N SER A 326 -8.24 -31.80 -27.33
CA SER A 326 -8.45 -30.78 -28.36
C SER A 326 -9.74 -30.00 -28.12
N TYR A 327 -10.81 -30.72 -27.77
CA TYR A 327 -12.11 -30.11 -27.50
C TYR A 327 -12.09 -29.25 -26.23
N CYS A 328 -11.53 -29.77 -25.14
CA CYS A 328 -11.39 -29.02 -23.88
C CYS A 328 -10.56 -27.74 -24.06
N ILE A 329 -9.40 -27.84 -24.72
CA ILE A 329 -8.50 -26.71 -24.93
C ILE A 329 -9.14 -25.67 -25.84
N LYS A 330 -9.89 -26.07 -26.87
CA LYS A 330 -10.64 -25.14 -27.71
C LYS A 330 -11.68 -24.34 -26.91
N GLU A 331 -12.50 -25.02 -26.11
CA GLU A 331 -13.53 -24.37 -25.28
C GLU A 331 -12.92 -23.37 -24.28
N PHE A 332 -11.78 -23.73 -23.68
CA PHE A 332 -11.06 -22.85 -22.78
C PHE A 332 -10.35 -21.69 -23.49
N ALA A 333 -9.84 -21.90 -24.70
CA ALA A 333 -9.24 -20.83 -25.50
C ALA A 333 -10.29 -19.75 -25.86
N GLU A 334 -11.51 -20.16 -26.18
CA GLU A 334 -12.64 -19.23 -26.39
C GLU A 334 -13.09 -18.54 -25.08
N ALA A 335 -12.85 -19.15 -23.92
CA ALA A 335 -13.21 -18.56 -22.62
C ALA A 335 -12.43 -17.27 -22.31
N VAL A 336 -11.21 -17.16 -22.83
CA VAL A 336 -10.32 -16.00 -22.63
C VAL A 336 -10.87 -14.75 -23.33
N GLU A 337 -11.63 -14.92 -24.43
CA GLU A 337 -12.25 -13.80 -25.16
C GLU A 337 -13.33 -13.06 -24.34
N VAL A 338 -13.66 -13.53 -23.12
CA VAL A 338 -14.58 -12.84 -22.22
C VAL A 338 -14.08 -11.45 -21.81
N ILE A 339 -12.77 -11.24 -21.70
CA ILE A 339 -12.19 -9.96 -21.25
C ILE A 339 -12.40 -8.84 -22.28
N PRO A 340 -12.00 -8.99 -23.56
CA PRO A 340 -12.33 -7.98 -24.57
C PRO A 340 -13.85 -7.83 -24.76
N TYR A 341 -14.62 -8.90 -24.55
CA TYR A 341 -16.08 -8.84 -24.59
C TYR A 341 -16.65 -7.92 -23.51
N THR A 342 -16.28 -8.12 -22.24
CA THR A 342 -16.77 -7.29 -21.12
C THR A 342 -16.27 -5.84 -21.21
N LEU A 343 -15.04 -5.62 -21.67
CA LEU A 343 -14.54 -4.27 -21.96
C LEU A 343 -15.40 -3.58 -23.03
N SER A 344 -15.78 -4.31 -24.08
CA SER A 344 -16.62 -3.78 -25.14
C SER A 344 -18.05 -3.47 -24.68
N GLU A 345 -18.60 -4.31 -23.79
CA GLU A 345 -19.92 -4.15 -23.19
C GLU A 345 -19.96 -2.93 -22.26
N ASN A 346 -18.91 -2.71 -21.49
CA ASN A 346 -18.77 -1.56 -20.60
C ASN A 346 -18.58 -0.23 -21.36
N ALA A 347 -17.92 -0.26 -22.53
CA ALA A 347 -17.63 0.94 -23.31
C ALA A 347 -18.79 1.43 -24.18
N MET A 348 -19.67 0.54 -24.68
CA MET A 348 -20.82 0.92 -25.52
C MET A 348 -22.00 -0.05 -25.36
N PRO A 349 -23.25 0.45 -25.34
CA PRO A 349 -24.41 -0.42 -25.47
C PRO A 349 -24.57 -0.88 -26.93
N ARG A 350 -24.24 -2.15 -27.20
CA ARG A 350 -24.47 -2.99 -28.41
C ARG A 350 -23.29 -3.19 -29.38
N VAL A 351 -22.71 -4.41 -29.34
CA VAL A 351 -22.32 -5.37 -30.41
C VAL A 351 -21.41 -4.91 -31.57
N ARG A 352 -21.24 -3.61 -31.85
CA ARG A 352 -20.60 -3.12 -33.09
C ARG A 352 -19.06 -3.14 -33.08
N SER A 353 -18.44 -3.19 -31.89
CA SER A 353 -16.98 -3.22 -31.71
C SER A 353 -16.36 -4.59 -31.98
N MET A 354 -17.09 -5.69 -31.73
CA MET A 354 -16.59 -7.05 -31.97
C MET A 354 -16.30 -7.29 -33.44
N LEU A 355 -17.20 -6.88 -34.36
CA LEU A 355 -16.94 -6.95 -35.80
C LEU A 355 -15.71 -6.11 -36.18
N GLY A 356 -15.46 -4.96 -35.55
CA GLY A 356 -14.27 -4.15 -35.81
C GLY A 356 -12.95 -4.82 -35.39
N LEU A 357 -12.89 -5.40 -34.19
CA LEU A 357 -11.70 -6.12 -33.71
C LEU A 357 -11.49 -7.43 -34.46
N THR A 358 -12.60 -8.12 -34.80
CA THR A 358 -12.57 -9.36 -35.57
C THR A 358 -12.36 -9.15 -37.08
N LEU A 359 -12.68 -7.98 -37.64
CA LEU A 359 -12.33 -7.59 -39.02
C LEU A 359 -10.93 -6.97 -39.09
N GLY A 360 -10.47 -6.31 -38.02
CA GLY A 360 -9.06 -5.96 -37.81
C GLY A 360 -8.16 -7.20 -37.77
N ARG A 361 -8.69 -8.39 -37.40
CA ARG A 361 -8.01 -9.70 -37.47
C ARG A 361 -7.42 -10.03 -38.85
N ALA A 362 -7.92 -9.41 -39.94
CA ALA A 362 -7.47 -9.71 -41.30
C ALA A 362 -6.41 -8.75 -41.83
N ARG A 363 -6.03 -7.71 -41.06
CA ARG A 363 -5.07 -6.68 -41.49
C ARG A 363 -3.97 -6.45 -40.45
N SER A 364 -3.20 -7.48 -40.11
CA SER A 364 -1.80 -7.27 -39.72
C SER A 364 -0.94 -7.44 -40.99
N PRO A 365 -0.14 -6.44 -41.39
CA PRO A 365 0.72 -6.58 -42.55
C PRO A 365 1.84 -7.54 -42.20
N THR A 366 1.82 -8.72 -42.81
CA THR A 366 3.03 -9.51 -43.03
C THR A 366 3.76 -8.90 -44.21
N SER A 367 4.50 -7.81 -43.95
CA SER A 367 5.64 -7.32 -44.75
C SER A 367 6.33 -6.17 -44.01
#